data_AF-A0A0C2V1U2-F1
#
_entry.id   AF-A0A0C2V1U2-F1
#
_cell.length_a   1.000
_cell.length_b   1.000
_cell.length_c   1.000
_cell.angle_alpha   90.00
_cell.angle_beta   90.00
_cell.angle_gamma   90.00
#
_symmetry.space_group_name_H-M   'P 1'
#
loop_
_entity.id
_entity.type
_entity.pdbx_description
1 polymer ?
#
loop_
_entity_poly.entity_id
_entity_poly.type
_entity_poly.pdbx_seq_one_letter_code
_entity_poly.pdbx_strand_id
1 'polypeptide(L)'
;MKTFKSLLWVIMMLFMGCGGGGSKSSNIDASEVGIIANNTSTSTPSGSEGDSFISSTQTNTSSIIEETNTSTSTPSTPIVETATSTPIVDTTANYYPAKNNILSDLKENFEGFTVVVYSNVLVTSTSTGTIALYGNINGKSTNALFKLNTNYNNDDVFIVKVYDGETLVGESDKVLFTGGILEFSDITTN
;
A
#
# COMPACT_ATOMS: atom_id res chain seq x y z
N MET A 1 52.65 17.27 12.74
CA MET A 1 51.99 17.00 14.04
C MET A 1 50.57 17.58 13.92
N LYS A 2 49.44 16.88 14.04
CA LYS A 2 49.08 15.62 14.72
C LYS A 2 48.05 14.84 13.87
N THR A 3 48.18 13.53 13.87
CA THR A 3 47.24 12.51 13.40
C THR A 3 46.31 12.07 14.53
N PHE A 4 45.02 11.83 14.25
CA PHE A 4 44.08 10.94 14.96
C PHE A 4 42.99 10.63 13.92
N LYS A 5 42.83 9.46 13.27
CA LYS A 5 42.84 8.05 13.67
C LYS A 5 42.02 7.76 14.92
N SER A 6 41.00 6.91 14.72
CA SER A 6 40.28 6.11 15.71
C SER A 6 39.01 6.72 16.32
N LEU A 7 37.87 6.40 15.71
CA LEU A 7 36.65 6.12 16.45
C LEU A 7 35.84 5.03 15.71
N LEU A 8 36.52 3.91 15.50
CA LEU A 8 35.93 2.62 15.16
C LEU A 8 36.14 1.75 16.40
N TRP A 9 35.08 1.10 16.87
CA TRP A 9 34.89 0.28 18.09
C TRP A 9 34.12 0.99 19.21
N VAL A 10 33.24 0.22 19.89
CA VAL A 10 32.26 0.58 20.94
C VAL A 10 30.89 0.93 20.31
N ILE A 11 29.89 0.06 20.13
CA ILE A 11 29.34 -1.00 21.00
C ILE A 11 28.75 -2.13 20.15
N MET A 12 29.36 -3.30 20.31
CA MET A 12 28.79 -4.62 20.08
C MET A 12 28.21 -5.08 21.42
N MET A 13 27.11 -5.83 21.39
CA MET A 13 26.40 -6.50 22.50
C MET A 13 25.09 -5.84 22.98
N LEU A 14 23.97 -6.30 22.39
CA LEU A 14 22.75 -6.64 23.11
C LEU A 14 21.88 -7.58 22.24
N PHE A 15 22.37 -8.80 22.04
CA PHE A 15 21.55 -9.94 21.66
C PHE A 15 21.51 -10.89 22.86
N MET A 16 20.39 -10.95 23.58
CA MET A 16 19.99 -12.11 24.38
C MET A 16 18.53 -11.93 24.86
N GLY A 17 17.70 -12.95 24.59
CA GLY A 17 16.29 -13.05 25.01
C GLY A 17 15.47 -13.67 23.88
N CYS A 18 15.58 -14.97 23.61
CA CYS A 18 14.90 -16.07 24.31
C CYS A 18 13.38 -15.86 24.40
N GLY A 19 12.62 -16.65 23.64
CA GLY A 19 11.16 -16.64 23.69
C GLY A 19 10.54 -17.56 22.65
N GLY A 20 10.75 -18.87 22.80
CA GLY A 20 10.07 -19.89 22.02
C GLY A 20 8.56 -19.89 22.31
N GLY A 21 7.78 -19.98 21.24
CA GLY A 21 6.33 -20.10 21.30
C GLY A 21 5.84 -20.93 20.12
N GLY A 22 6.06 -22.24 20.19
CA GLY A 22 5.39 -23.17 19.31
C GLY A 22 3.91 -23.22 19.67
N SER A 23 3.03 -23.20 18.68
CA SER A 23 1.70 -23.79 18.77
C SER A 23 1.12 -24.09 17.40
N LYS A 24 1.04 -25.40 17.14
CA LYS A 24 -0.10 -26.13 16.56
C LYS A 24 -0.58 -25.72 15.16
N SER A 25 -0.06 -26.46 14.18
CA SER A 25 -0.76 -26.78 12.93
C SER A 25 -2.15 -27.35 13.25
N SER A 26 -3.20 -26.70 12.74
CA SER A 26 -4.54 -27.26 12.65
C SER A 26 -4.79 -27.63 11.20
N ASN A 27 -4.90 -28.93 10.98
CA ASN A 27 -5.30 -29.54 9.72
C ASN A 27 -6.79 -29.26 9.54
N ILE A 28 -7.17 -28.36 8.62
CA ILE A 28 -8.56 -28.18 8.22
C ILE A 28 -8.75 -29.01 6.96
N ASP A 29 -9.20 -30.24 7.19
CA ASP A 29 -9.90 -31.03 6.18
C ASP A 29 -11.37 -30.58 6.24
N ALA A 30 -11.85 -29.95 5.18
CA ALA A 30 -13.24 -29.54 5.03
C ALA A 30 -13.72 -29.94 3.64
N SER A 31 -14.14 -31.19 3.54
CA SER A 31 -15.12 -31.63 2.57
C SER A 31 -16.48 -30.96 2.85
N GLU A 32 -17.22 -30.73 1.78
CA GLU A 32 -18.66 -30.41 1.71
C GLU A 32 -19.14 -28.98 2.01
N VAL A 33 -19.52 -28.31 0.90
CA VAL A 33 -20.91 -27.92 0.58
C VAL A 33 -21.73 -27.23 1.67
N GLY A 34 -22.12 -25.98 1.41
CA GLY A 34 -23.32 -25.38 2.01
C GLY A 34 -23.25 -23.87 2.21
N ILE A 35 -23.67 -23.11 1.21
CA ILE A 35 -24.01 -21.68 1.33
C ILE A 35 -25.16 -21.54 2.35
N ILE A 36 -25.08 -20.59 3.29
CA ILE A 36 -26.12 -19.62 3.69
C ILE A 36 -25.47 -18.61 4.65
N ALA A 37 -25.32 -17.37 4.18
CA ALA A 37 -24.95 -16.24 5.01
C ALA A 37 -26.19 -15.72 5.75
N ASN A 38 -26.30 -16.00 7.04
CA ASN A 38 -27.24 -15.30 7.93
C ASN A 38 -26.48 -14.20 8.68
N ASN A 39 -26.66 -12.98 8.19
CA ASN A 39 -26.16 -11.76 8.78
C ASN A 39 -26.87 -11.54 10.13
N THR A 40 -26.19 -11.86 11.24
CA THR A 40 -26.73 -11.71 12.59
C THR A 40 -26.12 -10.46 13.21
N SER A 41 -26.84 -9.34 13.14
CA SER A 41 -26.49 -8.11 13.86
C SER A 41 -26.85 -8.26 15.33
N THR A 42 -25.85 -8.34 16.21
CA THR A 42 -26.01 -8.34 17.66
C THR A 42 -25.99 -6.91 18.19
N SER A 43 -27.17 -6.36 18.48
CA SER A 43 -27.34 -5.18 19.33
C SER A 43 -27.50 -5.59 20.79
N THR A 44 -26.66 -5.03 21.66
CA THR A 44 -26.70 -5.18 23.12
C THR A 44 -27.86 -4.40 23.73
N PRO A 45 -28.69 -5.00 24.61
CA PRO A 45 -29.75 -4.27 25.30
C PRO A 45 -29.28 -3.72 26.66
N SER A 46 -29.40 -2.40 26.84
CA SER A 46 -29.44 -1.72 28.14
C SER A 46 -30.90 -1.39 28.43
N GLY A 47 -31.44 -1.94 29.51
CA GLY A 47 -32.86 -1.90 29.83
C GLY A 47 -33.39 -0.52 30.23
N SER A 48 -34.66 -0.27 29.91
CA SER A 48 -35.64 0.37 30.79
C SER A 48 -37.06 0.09 30.28
N GLU A 49 -37.84 -0.50 31.19
CA GLU A 49 -39.29 -0.45 31.42
C GLU A 49 -40.27 -0.05 30.30
N GLY A 50 -41.26 -0.93 30.09
CA GLY A 50 -42.63 -0.54 29.70
C GLY A 50 -42.91 -0.52 28.19
N ASP A 51 -43.45 -1.62 27.66
CA ASP A 51 -44.82 -1.66 27.11
C ASP A 51 -45.07 -2.90 26.25
N SER A 52 -46.30 -3.38 26.36
CA SER A 52 -46.88 -4.53 25.67
C SER A 52 -46.78 -4.41 24.15
N PHE A 53 -45.97 -5.27 23.51
CA PHE A 53 -46.01 -5.46 22.06
C PHE A 53 -46.34 -6.90 21.67
N ILE A 54 -47.43 -7.03 20.93
CA ILE A 54 -47.98 -8.25 20.35
C ILE A 54 -46.97 -8.81 19.35
N SER A 55 -46.43 -10.00 19.64
CA SER A 55 -45.59 -10.76 18.70
C SER A 55 -46.50 -11.39 17.63
N SER A 56 -46.40 -10.89 16.40
CA SER A 56 -47.01 -11.48 15.22
C SER A 56 -45.90 -12.14 14.41
N THR A 57 -45.77 -13.46 14.51
CA THR A 57 -44.90 -14.24 13.62
C THR A 57 -45.59 -14.40 12.26
N GLN A 58 -45.21 -13.57 11.29
CA GLN A 58 -45.67 -13.71 9.92
C GLN A 58 -44.71 -14.64 9.15
N THR A 59 -45.13 -15.88 8.94
CA THR A 59 -44.46 -16.83 8.06
C THR A 59 -44.90 -16.54 6.63
N ASN A 60 -44.09 -15.80 5.86
CA ASN A 60 -44.31 -15.68 4.42
C ASN A 60 -43.66 -16.87 3.71
N THR A 61 -44.47 -17.91 3.52
CA THR A 61 -44.24 -18.91 2.46
C THR A 61 -44.85 -18.33 1.18
N SER A 62 -44.05 -18.06 0.17
CA SER A 62 -44.57 -17.76 -1.17
C SER A 62 -43.84 -18.59 -2.22
N SER A 63 -44.67 -19.43 -2.80
CA SER A 63 -44.62 -20.30 -3.96
C SER A 63 -43.67 -19.87 -5.09
N ILE A 64 -43.00 -20.88 -5.62
CA ILE A 64 -42.35 -20.93 -6.93
C ILE A 64 -43.40 -20.60 -8.00
N ILE A 65 -43.15 -19.56 -8.79
CA ILE A 65 -43.83 -19.34 -10.08
C ILE A 65 -42.72 -19.43 -11.14
N GLU A 66 -42.77 -20.52 -11.92
CA GLU A 66 -42.08 -20.61 -13.20
C GLU A 66 -42.80 -19.70 -14.19
N GLU A 67 -42.22 -18.54 -14.50
CA GLU A 67 -42.58 -17.77 -15.67
C GLU A 67 -41.42 -17.75 -16.66
N THR A 68 -41.66 -18.44 -17.77
CA THR A 68 -40.78 -18.57 -18.93
C THR A 68 -40.71 -17.23 -19.67
N ASN A 69 -39.77 -16.36 -19.28
CA ASN A 69 -39.49 -15.14 -20.02
C ASN A 69 -38.41 -15.39 -21.08
N THR A 70 -38.86 -15.50 -22.32
CA THR A 70 -38.03 -15.44 -23.53
C THR A 70 -37.52 -14.01 -23.72
N SER A 71 -36.37 -13.70 -23.13
CA SER A 71 -35.65 -12.44 -23.38
C SER A 71 -34.70 -12.61 -24.56
N THR A 72 -35.06 -12.00 -25.68
CA THR A 72 -34.23 -11.80 -26.87
C THR A 72 -33.00 -10.97 -26.48
N SER A 73 -31.85 -11.64 -26.33
CA SER A 73 -30.57 -10.98 -26.07
C SER A 73 -30.05 -10.32 -27.34
N THR A 74 -30.09 -8.99 -27.39
CA THR A 74 -29.28 -8.19 -28.33
C THR A 74 -27.81 -8.32 -27.92
N PRO A 75 -26.88 -8.65 -28.83
CA PRO A 75 -25.47 -8.70 -28.50
C PRO A 75 -24.94 -7.27 -28.34
N SER A 76 -24.73 -6.84 -27.08
CA SER A 76 -23.96 -5.65 -26.78
C SER A 76 -22.47 -5.98 -26.92
N THR A 77 -21.83 -5.35 -27.90
CA THR A 77 -20.38 -5.39 -28.11
C THR A 77 -19.66 -4.91 -26.83
N PRO A 78 -18.65 -5.63 -26.32
CA PRO A 78 -17.84 -5.12 -25.22
C PRO A 78 -17.06 -3.89 -25.70
N ILE A 79 -17.41 -2.73 -25.15
CA ILE A 79 -16.64 -1.50 -25.32
C ILE A 79 -15.40 -1.68 -24.46
N VAL A 80 -14.27 -2.01 -25.10
CA VAL A 80 -12.96 -1.98 -24.46
C VAL A 80 -12.62 -0.50 -24.28
N GLU A 81 -12.91 0.05 -23.10
CA GLU A 81 -12.38 1.34 -22.67
C GLU A 81 -10.88 1.19 -22.42
N THR A 82 -10.10 1.34 -23.49
CA THR A 82 -8.67 1.60 -23.39
C THR A 82 -8.52 3.00 -22.80
N ALA A 83 -8.35 3.09 -21.48
CA ALA A 83 -7.99 4.32 -20.81
C ALA A 83 -6.68 4.84 -21.42
N THR A 84 -6.81 5.79 -22.33
CA THR A 84 -5.67 6.49 -22.91
C THR A 84 -5.22 7.47 -21.84
N SER A 85 -4.19 7.12 -21.09
CA SER A 85 -3.51 8.07 -20.22
C SER A 85 -2.96 9.17 -21.11
N THR A 86 -3.52 10.37 -20.99
CA THR A 86 -2.91 11.56 -21.59
C THR A 86 -1.51 11.71 -20.97
N PRO A 87 -0.43 11.69 -21.77
CA PRO A 87 0.90 11.97 -21.23
C PRO A 87 0.89 13.41 -20.74
N ILE A 88 1.04 13.59 -19.42
CA ILE A 88 1.24 14.91 -18.84
C ILE A 88 2.65 15.36 -19.25
N VAL A 89 2.70 16.24 -20.24
CA VAL A 89 3.93 16.89 -20.68
C VAL A 89 4.30 17.93 -19.62
N ASP A 90 5.22 17.56 -18.74
CA ASP A 90 5.75 18.43 -17.68
C ASP A 90 6.91 19.26 -18.23
N THR A 91 6.64 20.52 -18.49
CA THR A 91 7.64 21.54 -18.79
C THR A 91 8.20 22.10 -17.48
N THR A 92 9.50 21.91 -17.24
CA THR A 92 10.34 22.70 -16.31
C THR A 92 10.16 22.52 -14.78
N ALA A 93 9.57 21.44 -14.28
CA ALA A 93 9.62 21.18 -12.83
C ALA A 93 11.05 20.82 -12.37
N ASN A 94 11.58 21.59 -11.40
CA ASN A 94 12.80 21.22 -10.68
C ASN A 94 12.44 20.10 -9.68
N TYR A 95 13.22 19.02 -9.71
CA TYR A 95 13.08 17.92 -8.76
C TYR A 95 14.19 17.98 -7.71
N TYR A 96 13.82 17.79 -6.45
CA TYR A 96 14.69 17.81 -5.28
C TYR A 96 14.72 16.42 -4.63
N PRO A 97 15.82 16.00 -3.98
CA PRO A 97 15.82 14.79 -3.17
C PRO A 97 14.70 14.83 -2.14
N ALA A 98 13.83 13.82 -2.19
CA ALA A 98 12.72 13.69 -1.26
C ALA A 98 13.24 13.40 0.15
N LYS A 99 12.49 13.84 1.16
CA LYS A 99 12.90 13.81 2.57
C LYS A 99 12.15 12.74 3.33
N ASN A 100 12.82 12.11 4.29
CA ASN A 100 12.17 11.33 5.33
C ASN A 100 11.63 12.24 6.47
N ASN A 101 11.04 11.63 7.49
CA ASN A 101 10.43 12.36 8.61
C ASN A 101 11.43 13.17 9.47
N ILE A 102 12.74 12.91 9.35
CA ILE A 102 13.82 13.65 10.02
C ILE A 102 14.62 14.57 9.07
N LEU A 103 14.07 14.88 7.89
CA LEU A 103 14.69 15.76 6.87
C LEU A 103 15.98 15.24 6.23
N SER A 104 16.27 13.94 6.34
CA SER A 104 17.34 13.30 5.57
C SER A 104 16.84 12.93 4.17
N ASP A 105 17.73 12.95 3.19
CA ASP A 105 17.41 12.52 1.82
C ASP A 105 17.07 11.03 1.80
N LEU A 106 16.05 10.67 1.02
CA LEU A 106 15.68 9.28 0.75
C LEU A 106 16.63 8.70 -0.29
N LYS A 107 17.76 8.21 0.21
CA LYS A 107 18.79 7.51 -0.55
C LYS A 107 19.13 6.21 0.17
N GLU A 108 18.82 5.09 -0.47
CA GLU A 108 19.00 3.75 0.11
C GLU A 108 19.75 2.83 -0.85
N ASN A 109 20.35 1.77 -0.30
CA ASN A 109 20.93 0.71 -1.12
C ASN A 109 19.92 -0.42 -1.31
N PHE A 110 19.74 -0.87 -2.55
CA PHE A 110 18.87 -2.00 -2.88
C PHE A 110 19.55 -2.90 -3.91
N GLU A 111 19.83 -4.16 -3.54
CA GLU A 111 20.39 -5.17 -4.46
C GLU A 111 21.69 -4.72 -5.18
N GLY A 112 22.52 -3.91 -4.50
CA GLY A 112 23.77 -3.37 -5.06
C GLY A 112 23.64 -2.01 -5.75
N PHE A 113 22.42 -1.52 -5.98
CA PHE A 113 22.17 -0.19 -6.52
C PHE A 113 21.99 0.85 -5.42
N THR A 114 22.31 2.11 -5.74
CA THR A 114 21.87 3.28 -4.98
C THR A 114 20.55 3.76 -5.55
N VAL A 115 19.51 3.86 -4.73
CA VAL A 115 18.19 4.32 -5.14
C VAL A 115 17.87 5.62 -4.43
N VAL A 116 17.45 6.63 -5.19
CA VAL A 116 17.15 7.97 -4.67
C VAL A 116 15.74 8.36 -5.10
N VAL A 117 14.96 8.85 -4.14
CA VAL A 117 13.61 9.38 -4.39
C VAL A 117 13.69 10.89 -4.55
N TYR A 118 13.02 11.42 -5.56
CA TYR A 118 12.91 12.85 -5.85
C TYR A 118 11.45 13.29 -5.77
N SER A 119 11.24 14.57 -5.45
CA SER A 119 9.94 15.22 -5.45
C SER A 119 10.01 16.59 -6.15
N ASN A 120 8.90 17.03 -6.73
CA ASN A 120 8.74 18.39 -7.27
C ASN A 120 8.62 19.46 -6.16
N VAL A 121 8.50 19.07 -4.88
CA VAL A 121 8.38 19.96 -3.74
C VAL A 121 9.53 19.76 -2.75
N LEU A 122 10.00 20.86 -2.17
CA LEU A 122 10.97 20.85 -1.08
C LEU A 122 10.26 20.82 0.28
N VAL A 123 10.50 19.76 1.06
CA VAL A 123 10.06 19.68 2.47
C VAL A 123 11.15 20.18 3.40
N THR A 124 10.80 21.10 4.29
CA THR A 124 11.73 21.77 5.21
C THR A 124 11.42 21.58 6.70
N SER A 125 10.33 20.86 7.02
CA SER A 125 9.92 20.56 8.39
C SER A 125 9.89 19.06 8.66
N THR A 126 10.31 18.66 9.87
CA THR A 126 10.19 17.27 10.33
C THR A 126 8.73 16.87 10.52
N SER A 127 8.48 15.57 10.64
CA SER A 127 7.16 15.05 10.99
C SER A 127 7.27 13.84 11.92
N THR A 128 6.17 13.49 12.57
CA THR A 128 6.09 12.35 13.50
C THR A 128 5.72 11.03 12.83
N GLY A 129 5.26 11.07 11.59
CA GLY A 129 4.86 9.89 10.81
C GLY A 129 5.57 9.81 9.46
N THR A 130 5.37 8.67 8.78
CA THR A 130 5.96 8.41 7.46
C THR A 130 4.93 7.86 6.48
N ILE A 131 5.10 8.19 5.20
CA ILE A 131 4.37 7.56 4.08
C ILE A 131 5.30 6.53 3.45
N ALA A 132 4.83 5.29 3.33
CA ALA A 132 5.59 4.22 2.69
C ALA A 132 5.49 4.33 1.16
N LEU A 133 6.64 4.21 0.48
CA LEU A 133 6.71 4.15 -0.98
C LEU A 133 7.13 2.74 -1.42
N TYR A 134 6.25 2.11 -2.21
CA TYR A 134 6.38 0.74 -2.71
C TYR A 134 6.76 0.73 -4.20
N GLY A 135 7.24 -0.42 -4.65
CA GLY A 135 7.56 -0.68 -6.06
C GLY A 135 8.57 -1.81 -6.19
N ASN A 136 8.93 -2.15 -7.41
CA ASN A 136 9.91 -3.20 -7.69
C ASN A 136 11.06 -2.67 -8.56
N ILE A 137 12.25 -3.22 -8.36
CA ILE A 137 13.43 -2.96 -9.20
C ILE A 137 13.94 -4.30 -9.70
N ASN A 138 14.03 -4.47 -11.02
CA ASN A 138 14.37 -5.74 -11.69
C ASN A 138 13.52 -6.93 -11.20
N GLY A 139 12.21 -6.69 -11.04
CA GLY A 139 11.25 -7.70 -10.58
C GLY A 139 11.34 -8.06 -9.09
N LYS A 140 12.19 -7.38 -8.30
CA LYS A 140 12.30 -7.57 -6.85
C LYS A 140 11.61 -6.44 -6.09
N SER A 141 10.78 -6.79 -5.12
CA SER A 141 10.07 -5.80 -4.29
C SER A 141 11.00 -5.06 -3.34
N THR A 142 10.80 -3.75 -3.26
CA THR A 142 11.47 -2.87 -2.29
C THR A 142 10.87 -2.97 -0.89
N ASN A 143 9.71 -3.62 -0.69
CA ASN A 143 9.08 -3.84 0.62
C ASN A 143 8.96 -2.55 1.48
N ALA A 144 8.57 -1.43 0.88
CA ALA A 144 8.53 -0.12 1.55
C ALA A 144 9.86 0.33 2.16
N LEU A 145 10.96 0.09 1.44
CA LEU A 145 12.28 0.58 1.81
C LEU A 145 12.29 2.10 2.07
N PHE A 146 11.50 2.85 1.31
CA PHE A 146 11.45 4.32 1.40
C PHE A 146 10.30 4.78 2.29
N LYS A 147 10.64 5.66 3.24
CA LYS A 147 9.72 6.25 4.22
C LYS A 147 9.73 7.78 4.12
N LEU A 148 8.80 8.31 3.35
CA LEU A 148 8.62 9.73 3.08
C LEU A 148 8.11 10.49 4.31
N ASN A 149 8.48 11.76 4.40
CA ASN A 149 7.92 12.71 5.36
C ASN A 149 6.40 12.87 5.16
N THR A 150 5.61 12.95 6.22
CA THR A 150 4.15 13.16 6.10
C THR A 150 3.73 14.59 5.72
N ASN A 151 4.67 15.52 5.58
CA ASN A 151 4.42 16.90 5.14
C ASN A 151 4.28 17.04 3.61
N TYR A 152 4.45 15.95 2.84
CA TYR A 152 4.08 15.95 1.43
C TYR A 152 2.55 15.99 1.29
N ASN A 153 2.07 16.78 0.34
CA ASN A 153 0.65 17.02 0.12
C ASN A 153 0.13 16.18 -1.04
N ASN A 154 -1.19 16.02 -1.06
CA ASN A 154 -1.84 15.54 -2.27
C ASN A 154 -1.42 16.41 -3.46
N ASP A 155 -1.26 15.77 -4.61
CA ASP A 155 -0.77 16.34 -5.87
C ASP A 155 0.75 16.57 -5.96
N ASP A 156 1.52 16.29 -4.91
CA ASP A 156 2.98 16.22 -5.01
C ASP A 156 3.39 15.05 -5.91
N VAL A 157 4.40 15.27 -6.74
CA VAL A 157 4.89 14.31 -7.73
C VAL A 157 6.24 13.76 -7.30
N PHE A 158 6.40 12.44 -7.42
CA PHE A 158 7.61 11.71 -7.07
C PHE A 158 8.20 10.98 -8.27
N ILE A 159 9.52 10.86 -8.28
CA ILE A 159 10.28 10.05 -9.24
C ILE A 159 11.33 9.27 -8.47
N VAL A 160 11.47 7.99 -8.78
CA VAL A 160 12.53 7.14 -8.22
C VAL A 160 13.61 6.94 -9.26
N LYS A 161 14.86 7.17 -8.89
CA LYS A 161 16.03 6.99 -9.75
C LYS A 161 16.96 5.94 -9.15
N VAL A 162 17.44 5.05 -10.00
CA VAL A 162 18.32 3.93 -9.65
C VAL A 162 19.68 4.15 -10.27
N TYR A 163 20.72 4.06 -9.45
CA TYR A 163 22.11 4.32 -9.82
C TYR A 163 22.98 3.10 -9.56
N ASP A 164 23.86 2.78 -10.52
CA ASP A 164 25.01 1.91 -10.32
C ASP A 164 26.26 2.80 -10.17
N GLY A 165 26.75 2.92 -8.93
CA GLY A 165 27.72 3.94 -8.55
C GLY A 165 27.15 5.36 -8.76
N GLU A 166 27.71 6.08 -9.73
CA GLU A 166 27.28 7.44 -10.11
C GLU A 166 26.43 7.46 -11.40
N THR A 167 26.28 6.31 -12.06
CA THR A 167 25.58 6.21 -13.35
C THR A 167 24.10 5.95 -13.12
N LEU A 168 23.23 6.77 -13.72
CA LEU A 168 21.78 6.51 -13.74
C LEU A 168 21.49 5.31 -14.65
N VAL A 169 20.95 4.24 -14.08
CA VAL A 169 20.64 2.98 -14.79
C VAL A 169 19.14 2.69 -14.88
N GLY A 170 18.31 3.41 -14.14
CA GLY A 170 16.84 3.29 -14.23
C GLY A 170 16.13 4.49 -13.60
N GLU A 171 14.91 4.75 -14.07
CA GLU A 171 14.04 5.81 -13.57
C GLU A 171 12.59 5.32 -13.63
N SER A 172 11.77 5.65 -12.62
CA SER A 172 10.34 5.37 -12.63
C SER A 172 9.56 6.39 -13.47
N ASP A 173 8.33 6.05 -13.81
CA ASP A 173 7.35 7.06 -14.16
C ASP A 173 7.10 8.03 -12.99
N LYS A 174 6.50 9.18 -13.30
CA LYS A 174 6.05 10.15 -12.30
C LYS A 174 4.86 9.61 -11.53
N VAL A 175 4.97 9.64 -10.21
CA VAL A 175 3.92 9.17 -9.30
C VAL A 175 3.27 10.36 -8.61
N LEU A 176 1.97 10.52 -8.80
CA LEU A 176 1.18 11.53 -8.09
C LEU A 176 0.77 11.00 -6.71
N PHE A 177 1.03 11.75 -5.65
CA PHE A 177 0.55 11.38 -4.32
C PHE A 177 -0.90 11.79 -4.11
N THR A 178 -1.73 10.85 -3.70
CA THR A 178 -3.18 11.02 -3.54
C THR A 178 -3.68 10.76 -2.11
N GLY A 179 -2.77 10.81 -1.12
CA GLY A 179 -3.10 10.67 0.30
C GLY A 179 -3.19 9.23 0.82
N GLY A 180 -2.75 8.24 0.03
CA GLY A 180 -2.81 6.82 0.36
C GLY A 180 -1.49 6.08 0.17
N ILE A 181 -1.57 4.86 -0.38
CA ILE A 181 -0.39 4.09 -0.76
C ILE A 181 0.28 4.78 -1.95
N LEU A 182 1.59 4.99 -1.86
CA LEU A 182 2.39 5.53 -2.96
C LEU A 182 3.20 4.37 -3.58
N GLU A 183 3.11 4.20 -4.89
CA GLU A 183 3.78 3.12 -5.61
C GLU A 183 4.39 3.63 -6.92
N PHE A 184 5.67 3.32 -7.15
CA PHE A 184 6.40 3.75 -8.36
C PHE A 184 6.43 2.70 -9.48
N SER A 185 5.66 1.63 -9.33
CA SER A 185 5.62 0.49 -10.26
C SER A 185 6.99 -0.21 -10.42
N ASP A 186 7.20 -0.89 -11.54
CA ASP A 186 8.43 -1.62 -11.85
C ASP A 186 9.47 -0.72 -12.54
N ILE A 187 10.71 -0.75 -12.06
CA ILE A 187 11.87 -0.18 -12.75
C ILE A 187 12.74 -1.32 -13.25
N THR A 188 13.03 -1.33 -14.55
CA THR A 188 14.07 -2.19 -15.13
C THR A 188 15.34 -1.38 -15.33
N THR A 189 16.47 -1.88 -14.83
CA THR A 189 17.78 -1.21 -15.00
C THR A 189 18.46 -1.69 -16.28
N ASN A 190 19.18 -0.79 -16.94
CA ASN A 190 19.99 -1.08 -18.13
C ASN A 190 21.39 -1.61 -17.79
#